data_AF-A0A562TKF5-F1
#
_entry.id   AF-A0A562TKF5-F1
#
_cell.length_a   1.000
_cell.length_b   1.000
_cell.length_c   1.000
_cell.angle_alpha   90.00
_cell.angle_beta   90.00
_cell.angle_gamma   90.00
#
_symmetry.space_group_name_H-M   'P 1'
#
loop_
_entity.id
_entity.type
_entity.pdbx_description
1 polymer ?
#
loop_
_entity_poly.entity_id
_entity_poly.type
_entity_poly.pdbx_seq_one_letter_code
_entity_poly.pdbx_strand_id
1 'polypeptide(L)'
;MAPTVTHNTAFYQKTWASDYQAVYHFGETTYTGTTQDATANGNTGTTHGMTASNLVSGKVTNAYSFNGSSTNITSNGISITGNFTISAWVNLTVASRDQKVLNNEDINDQASGGVKLCVFVNNIPETEGGNATTRRATPTAPAITASSWHYLQGVYNGSSLSTYVDGVQYSIINTTQNPTQLTPFYIGVGEGGNKYYFDGIIDEARVSSVAKTSDWIKAEYVNQNNAVSFTYVGSTTVNTTNEAGINGGLTYTWTGATSTDPTVATNWNNTTLGTSNQLPAFTGTATLKIPSGLSQYPVLTADASIYGLTLASGASINLNGHTLSVGCNIYNSSGGQILYGSNTASGLTWNGS
;
A
#
# COMPACT_ATOMS: atom_id res chain seq x y z
N MET A 1 -9.13 -18.09 14.12
CA MET A 1 -7.67 -17.85 14.07
C MET A 1 -7.44 -16.84 12.97
N ALA A 2 -6.99 -15.62 13.30
CA ALA A 2 -6.46 -14.74 12.26
C ALA A 2 -5.23 -15.45 11.67
N PRO A 3 -5.08 -15.54 10.34
CA PRO A 3 -3.89 -16.12 9.75
C PRO A 3 -2.69 -15.31 10.24
N THR A 4 -1.80 -15.97 10.99
CA THR A 4 -0.53 -15.39 11.38
C THR A 4 0.34 -15.37 10.14
N VAL A 5 0.42 -14.21 9.48
CA VAL A 5 1.40 -14.02 8.41
C VAL A 5 2.76 -13.89 9.08
N THR A 6 3.61 -14.90 8.91
CA THR A 6 4.99 -14.83 9.38
C THR A 6 5.79 -13.96 8.42
N HIS A 7 6.03 -12.70 8.80
CA HIS A 7 6.89 -11.77 8.07
C HIS A 7 8.37 -12.16 8.24
N ASN A 8 8.83 -13.15 7.49
CA ASN A 8 10.23 -13.58 7.45
C ASN A 8 10.96 -12.96 6.25
N THR A 9 12.29 -13.13 6.16
CA THR A 9 13.11 -12.60 5.04
C THR A 9 12.56 -12.99 3.67
N ALA A 10 12.06 -14.22 3.51
CA ALA A 10 11.47 -14.69 2.25
C ALA A 10 10.13 -14.01 1.90
N PHE A 11 9.35 -13.59 2.91
CA PHE A 11 8.14 -12.79 2.72
C PHE A 11 8.50 -11.39 2.22
N TYR A 12 9.47 -10.72 2.87
CA TYR A 12 9.90 -9.37 2.47
C TYR A 12 10.46 -9.35 1.04
N GLN A 13 11.28 -10.34 0.68
CA GLN A 13 11.84 -10.48 -0.68
C GLN A 13 10.81 -10.68 -1.80
N LYS A 14 9.61 -11.17 -1.46
CA LYS A 14 8.50 -11.34 -2.40
C LYS A 14 7.46 -10.21 -2.33
N THR A 15 7.64 -9.24 -1.44
CA THR A 15 6.71 -8.12 -1.25
C THR A 15 6.90 -7.06 -2.33
N TRP A 16 8.13 -6.90 -2.84
CA TRP A 16 8.47 -5.89 -3.82
C TRP A 16 8.13 -6.36 -5.23
N ALA A 17 7.46 -5.49 -5.99
CA ALA A 17 7.25 -5.70 -7.41
C ALA A 17 8.60 -5.81 -8.14
N SER A 18 8.63 -6.60 -9.23
CA SER A 18 9.87 -6.93 -9.95
C SER A 18 10.59 -5.72 -10.57
N ASP A 19 9.94 -4.56 -10.61
CA ASP A 19 10.57 -3.32 -11.04
C ASP A 19 11.54 -2.74 -10.00
N TYR A 20 11.38 -3.05 -8.71
CA TYR A 20 12.36 -2.67 -7.69
C TYR A 20 13.60 -3.53 -7.83
N GLN A 21 14.72 -2.89 -8.15
CA GLN A 21 16.00 -3.53 -8.36
C GLN A 21 16.80 -3.67 -7.06
N ALA A 22 16.59 -2.76 -6.10
CA ALA A 22 17.08 -2.88 -4.73
C ALA A 22 16.24 -2.03 -3.78
N VAL A 23 16.07 -2.51 -2.54
CA VAL A 23 15.45 -1.77 -1.45
C VAL A 23 16.22 -2.03 -0.16
N TYR A 24 16.81 -0.99 0.41
CA TYR A 24 17.52 -1.04 1.68
C TYR A 24 16.72 -0.30 2.74
N HIS A 25 16.08 -1.07 3.61
CA HIS A 25 15.34 -0.55 4.77
C HIS A 25 16.23 -0.13 5.93
N PHE A 26 17.48 -0.60 5.96
CA PHE A 26 18.39 -0.47 7.11
C PHE A 26 17.80 -0.93 8.44
N GLY A 27 16.83 -1.84 8.40
CA GLY A 27 16.09 -2.35 9.56
C GLY A 27 16.88 -3.34 10.42
N GLU A 28 18.21 -3.43 10.25
CA GLU A 28 19.03 -4.28 11.10
C GLU A 28 18.96 -3.81 12.55
N THR A 29 18.83 -4.75 13.49
CA THR A 29 18.84 -4.45 14.94
C THR A 29 20.24 -4.56 15.53
N THR A 30 21.19 -5.09 14.77
CA THR A 30 22.59 -5.24 15.15
C THR A 30 23.45 -5.04 13.92
N TYR A 31 24.51 -4.25 14.05
CA TYR A 31 25.46 -4.02 12.97
C TYR A 31 26.32 -5.25 12.72
N THR A 32 26.31 -5.73 11.47
CA THR A 32 27.11 -6.89 11.02
C THR A 32 28.10 -6.55 9.91
N GLY A 33 28.25 -5.27 9.54
CA GLY A 33 29.05 -4.84 8.40
C GLY A 33 28.34 -4.94 7.05
N THR A 34 27.05 -5.31 7.05
CA THR A 34 26.23 -5.47 5.85
C THR A 34 24.83 -4.94 6.07
N THR A 35 24.15 -4.59 4.98
CA THR A 35 22.71 -4.30 4.97
C THR A 35 22.00 -5.09 3.88
N GLN A 36 20.79 -5.56 4.17
CA GLN A 36 20.07 -6.45 3.29
C GLN A 36 19.24 -5.69 2.25
N ASP A 37 19.36 -6.10 0.98
CA ASP A 37 18.39 -5.79 -0.05
C ASP A 37 17.11 -6.62 0.19
N ALA A 38 16.00 -5.93 0.38
CA ALA A 38 14.70 -6.50 0.64
C ALA A 38 13.98 -6.99 -0.61
N THR A 39 14.56 -6.85 -1.81
CA THR A 39 14.01 -7.43 -3.06
C THR A 39 14.48 -8.86 -3.28
N ALA A 40 13.89 -9.54 -4.27
CA ALA A 40 14.33 -10.88 -4.69
C ALA A 40 15.73 -10.90 -5.33
N ASN A 41 16.29 -9.74 -5.69
CA ASN A 41 17.62 -9.67 -6.29
C ASN A 41 18.74 -9.89 -5.28
N GLY A 42 18.50 -9.60 -4.00
CA GLY A 42 19.43 -9.89 -2.91
C GLY A 42 20.78 -9.17 -3.05
N ASN A 43 20.78 -7.95 -3.60
CA ASN A 43 21.97 -7.09 -3.75
C ASN A 43 22.48 -6.59 -2.39
N THR A 44 23.03 -7.48 -1.56
CA THR A 44 23.48 -7.14 -0.21
C THR A 44 24.51 -6.01 -0.24
N GLY A 45 24.28 -4.97 0.56
CA GLY A 45 25.21 -3.84 0.73
C GLY A 45 26.28 -4.17 1.76
N THR A 46 27.53 -3.81 1.48
CA THR A 46 28.67 -3.88 2.39
C THR A 46 29.00 -2.49 2.90
N THR A 47 29.10 -2.31 4.21
CA THR A 47 29.42 -1.01 4.82
C THR A 47 30.94 -0.83 4.91
N HIS A 48 31.43 0.36 4.61
CA HIS A 48 32.86 0.71 4.65
C HIS A 48 33.09 1.84 5.63
N GLY A 49 34.14 1.74 6.46
CA GLY A 49 34.49 2.78 7.44
C GLY A 49 33.45 2.99 8.55
N MET A 50 32.49 2.08 8.69
CA MET A 50 31.39 2.14 9.65
C MET A 50 31.60 1.15 10.81
N THR A 51 30.93 1.44 11.93
CA THR A 51 30.85 0.57 13.11
C THR A 51 29.40 0.50 13.60
N ALA A 52 29.16 -0.20 14.72
CA ALA A 52 27.84 -0.24 15.34
C ALA A 52 27.28 1.14 15.71
N SER A 53 28.13 2.17 15.92
CA SER A 53 27.65 3.53 16.18
C SER A 53 27.02 4.21 14.96
N ASN A 54 27.25 3.68 13.76
CA ASN A 54 26.67 4.23 12.54
C ASN A 54 25.23 3.78 12.32
N LEU A 55 24.81 2.66 12.91
CA LEU A 55 23.41 2.23 12.92
C LEU A 55 22.64 3.06 13.94
N VAL A 56 21.79 3.95 13.46
CA VAL A 56 21.08 4.97 14.25
C VAL A 56 19.57 4.91 14.01
N SER A 57 18.78 5.65 14.79
CA SER A 57 17.36 5.80 14.49
C SER A 57 17.14 6.55 13.18
N GLY A 58 16.31 5.98 12.32
CA GLY A 58 15.99 6.48 11.00
C GLY A 58 14.72 7.31 10.93
N LYS A 59 14.31 7.64 9.70
CA LYS A 59 12.99 8.16 9.41
C LYS A 59 11.93 7.07 9.55
N VAL A 60 12.26 5.87 9.08
CA VAL A 60 11.47 4.65 9.19
C VAL A 60 12.31 3.63 9.93
N THR A 61 12.05 3.45 11.22
CA THR A 61 12.80 2.52 12.09
C THR A 61 14.28 2.91 12.28
N ASN A 62 15.21 2.25 11.60
CA ASN A 62 16.66 2.42 11.71
C ASN A 62 17.24 2.96 10.40
N ALA A 63 18.45 3.50 10.48
CA ALA A 63 19.17 4.08 9.34
C ALA A 63 20.68 4.01 9.57
N TYR A 64 21.46 4.40 8.55
CA TYR A 64 22.91 4.57 8.70
C TYR A 64 23.30 6.05 8.70
N SER A 65 24.18 6.42 9.62
CA SER A 65 24.86 7.71 9.63
C SER A 65 26.21 7.64 8.91
N PHE A 66 26.49 8.70 8.18
CA PHE A 66 27.66 8.89 7.33
C PHE A 66 28.41 10.14 7.79
N ASN A 67 29.75 10.08 7.79
CA ASN A 67 30.63 11.06 8.42
C ASN A 67 31.21 12.11 7.45
N GLY A 68 30.80 12.10 6.19
CA GLY A 68 31.30 13.06 5.20
C GLY A 68 32.75 12.86 4.76
N SER A 69 33.42 11.74 5.09
CA SER A 69 34.83 11.55 4.75
C SER A 69 35.29 10.12 4.44
N SER A 70 34.65 9.09 4.96
CA SER A 70 35.15 7.70 4.80
C SER A 70 34.07 6.62 4.89
N THR A 71 32.85 6.98 5.30
CA THR A 71 31.76 6.02 5.43
C THR A 71 30.96 5.93 4.13
N ASN A 72 30.69 4.72 3.66
CA ASN A 72 29.76 4.47 2.55
C ASN A 72 29.21 3.04 2.62
N ILE A 73 28.21 2.74 1.81
CA ILE A 73 27.73 1.38 1.57
C ILE A 73 27.87 1.09 0.07
N THR A 74 28.42 -0.07 -0.27
CA THR A 74 28.56 -0.52 -1.66
C THR A 74 27.82 -1.84 -1.85
N SER A 75 27.02 -1.95 -2.90
CA SER A 75 26.40 -3.22 -3.35
C SER A 75 26.91 -3.61 -4.73
N ASN A 76 26.57 -4.83 -5.16
CA ASN A 76 26.80 -5.27 -6.53
C ASN A 76 26.21 -4.29 -7.56
N GLY A 77 26.67 -4.40 -8.81
CA GLY A 77 26.17 -3.56 -9.89
C GLY A 77 24.67 -3.73 -10.09
N ILE A 78 23.92 -2.66 -9.84
CA ILE A 78 22.48 -2.60 -10.12
C ILE A 78 22.32 -2.07 -11.54
N SER A 79 21.64 -2.84 -12.39
CA SER A 79 21.44 -2.47 -13.80
C SER A 79 20.42 -1.33 -13.92
N ILE A 80 20.91 -0.14 -14.28
CA ILE A 80 20.08 1.03 -14.57
C ILE A 80 20.41 1.49 -16.00
N THR A 81 19.73 0.90 -16.99
CA THR A 81 20.05 1.06 -18.42
C THR A 81 18.97 1.79 -19.23
N GLY A 82 17.93 2.29 -18.56
CA GLY A 82 16.78 2.94 -19.18
C GLY A 82 16.01 3.77 -18.16
N ASN A 83 14.68 3.69 -18.19
CA ASN A 83 13.84 4.38 -17.23
C ASN A 83 14.21 3.97 -15.79
N PHE A 84 14.14 4.92 -14.87
CA PHE A 84 14.45 4.64 -13.48
C PHE A 84 13.68 5.55 -12.52
N THR A 85 13.60 5.07 -11.28
CA THR A 85 13.34 5.88 -10.09
C THR A 85 14.35 5.49 -9.03
N ILE A 86 15.09 6.46 -8.49
CA ILE A 86 15.94 6.26 -7.30
C ILE A 86 15.46 7.17 -6.19
N SER A 87 15.52 6.71 -4.94
CA SER A 87 14.98 7.47 -3.81
C SER A 87 15.67 7.15 -2.50
N ALA A 88 15.74 8.14 -1.62
CA ALA A 88 16.13 7.94 -0.23
C ALA A 88 15.60 9.07 0.65
N TRP A 89 15.38 8.78 1.93
CA TRP A 89 15.28 9.79 2.98
C TRP A 89 16.68 10.25 3.36
N VAL A 90 16.84 11.56 3.56
CA VAL A 90 18.11 12.16 3.97
C VAL A 90 17.89 13.14 5.13
N ASN A 91 18.86 13.19 6.03
CA ASN A 91 18.96 14.22 7.06
C ASN A 91 20.42 14.69 7.13
N LEU A 92 20.68 15.91 6.67
CA LEU A 92 22.05 16.43 6.59
C LEU A 92 22.56 16.82 7.98
N THR A 93 23.77 16.37 8.32
CA THR A 93 24.52 16.92 9.46
C THR A 93 25.22 18.21 9.03
N VAL A 94 25.83 18.22 7.83
CA VAL A 94 26.56 19.38 7.31
C VAL A 94 25.95 19.85 5.99
N ALA A 95 25.65 21.14 5.94
CA ALA A 95 25.17 21.86 4.77
C ALA A 95 26.34 22.39 3.91
N SER A 96 26.00 22.92 2.74
CA SER A 96 26.88 23.65 1.82
C SER A 96 28.07 22.85 1.29
N ARG A 97 27.82 21.57 0.99
CA ARG A 97 28.80 20.62 0.46
C ARG A 97 28.21 19.87 -0.72
N ASP A 98 29.06 19.49 -1.67
CA ASP A 98 28.67 18.53 -2.69
C ASP A 98 28.78 17.12 -2.10
N GLN A 99 27.63 16.49 -1.90
CA GLN A 99 27.52 15.21 -1.21
C GLN A 99 26.53 14.28 -1.90
N LYS A 100 26.99 13.06 -2.24
CA LYS A 100 26.17 12.12 -3.01
C LYS A 100 25.42 11.17 -2.10
N VAL A 101 24.15 10.99 -2.40
CA VAL A 101 23.24 10.13 -1.63
C VAL A 101 23.25 8.74 -2.24
N LEU A 102 22.94 8.64 -3.54
CA LEU A 102 22.91 7.40 -4.31
C LEU A 102 23.67 7.59 -5.62
N ASN A 103 24.46 6.61 -6.02
CA ASN A 103 25.32 6.72 -7.19
C ASN A 103 25.58 5.35 -7.83
N ASN A 104 25.58 5.27 -9.16
CA ASN A 104 26.26 4.17 -9.87
C ASN A 104 27.28 4.66 -10.90
N GLU A 105 27.67 5.94 -10.89
CA GLU A 105 28.81 6.41 -11.68
C GLU A 105 30.10 5.77 -11.15
N ASP A 106 31.07 5.51 -12.02
CA ASP A 106 32.36 4.93 -11.64
C ASP A 106 33.10 5.86 -10.67
N ILE A 107 33.41 5.34 -9.49
CA ILE A 107 34.15 6.09 -8.48
C ILE A 107 35.56 6.44 -8.96
N ASN A 108 36.15 5.72 -9.91
CA ASN A 108 37.49 6.04 -10.42
C ASN A 108 37.49 6.91 -11.67
N ASP A 109 36.30 7.18 -12.25
CA ASP A 109 36.16 7.96 -13.47
C ASP A 109 34.95 8.91 -13.39
N GLN A 110 35.24 10.19 -13.14
CA GLN A 110 34.24 11.27 -13.09
C GLN A 110 33.51 11.50 -14.43
N ALA A 111 34.00 10.91 -15.53
CA ALA A 111 33.40 10.99 -16.84
C ALA A 111 32.61 9.72 -17.22
N SER A 112 32.46 8.72 -16.35
CA SER A 112 31.83 7.44 -16.69
C SER A 112 30.31 7.52 -17.00
N GLY A 113 29.64 8.57 -16.52
CA GLY A 113 28.17 8.65 -16.57
C GLY A 113 27.50 7.61 -15.68
N GLY A 114 26.18 7.52 -15.73
CA GLY A 114 25.36 6.69 -14.85
C GLY A 114 24.17 7.47 -14.32
N VAL A 115 23.80 7.17 -13.09
CA VAL A 115 22.73 7.82 -12.33
C VAL A 115 23.26 8.24 -10.97
N LYS A 116 22.86 9.43 -10.55
CA LYS A 116 23.23 10.01 -9.27
C LYS A 116 22.09 10.81 -8.68
N LEU A 117 21.90 10.68 -7.37
CA LEU A 117 21.06 11.55 -6.54
C LEU A 117 21.94 12.17 -5.47
N CYS A 118 21.90 13.49 -5.35
CA CYS A 118 22.81 14.22 -4.47
C CYS A 118 22.19 15.49 -3.88
N VAL A 119 22.93 16.10 -2.97
CA VAL A 119 22.69 17.46 -2.49
C VAL A 119 23.94 18.27 -2.80
N PHE A 120 23.80 19.30 -3.62
CA PHE A 120 24.92 20.09 -4.12
C PHE A 120 25.36 21.18 -3.12
N VAL A 121 26.44 21.91 -3.42
CA VAL A 121 27.07 22.90 -2.51
C VAL A 121 26.15 24.03 -2.03
N ASN A 122 25.02 24.26 -2.69
CA ASN A 122 24.00 25.23 -2.34
C ASN A 122 22.82 24.61 -1.55
N ASN A 123 22.99 23.38 -1.06
CA ASN A 123 21.96 22.56 -0.40
C ASN A 123 20.81 22.12 -1.31
N ILE A 124 21.01 22.16 -2.62
CA ILE A 124 19.94 21.84 -3.56
C ILE A 124 20.02 20.37 -3.97
N PRO A 125 18.93 19.59 -3.81
CA PRO A 125 18.83 18.26 -4.36
C PRO A 125 18.95 18.26 -5.89
N GLU A 126 19.73 17.32 -6.42
CA GLU A 126 19.97 17.16 -7.84
C GLU A 126 19.98 15.67 -8.22
N THR A 127 19.31 15.37 -9.34
CA THR A 127 19.41 14.08 -10.02
C THR A 127 20.17 14.26 -11.33
N GLU A 128 21.15 13.41 -11.57
CA GLU A 128 21.86 13.29 -12.84
C GLU A 128 21.62 11.91 -13.46
N GLY A 129 21.53 11.87 -14.79
CA GLY A 129 21.36 10.65 -15.56
C GLY A 129 21.94 10.78 -16.97
N GLY A 130 22.51 9.69 -17.49
CA GLY A 130 22.94 9.55 -18.88
C GLY A 130 24.27 8.80 -19.01
N ASN A 131 24.86 8.78 -20.21
CA ASN A 131 26.18 8.18 -20.41
C ASN A 131 27.31 9.20 -20.21
N ALA A 132 28.55 8.71 -20.27
CA ALA A 132 29.79 9.47 -20.13
C ALA A 132 29.83 10.83 -20.85
N THR A 133 29.21 10.92 -22.03
CA THR A 133 29.29 12.10 -22.92
C THR A 133 28.02 12.94 -22.92
N THR A 134 26.90 12.39 -22.48
CA THR A 134 25.58 13.02 -22.64
C THR A 134 24.80 13.18 -21.35
N ARG A 135 25.41 12.89 -20.19
CA ARG A 135 24.79 13.08 -18.88
C ARG A 135 24.21 14.49 -18.72
N ARG A 136 23.08 14.53 -18.02
CA ARG A 136 22.35 15.75 -17.72
C ARG A 136 21.93 15.71 -16.27
N ALA A 137 22.10 16.83 -15.59
CA ALA A 137 21.55 17.08 -14.28
C ALA A 137 20.28 17.93 -14.39
N THR A 138 19.26 17.64 -13.58
CA THR A 138 18.09 18.51 -13.47
C THR A 138 18.47 19.84 -12.83
N PRO A 139 17.90 20.99 -13.22
CA PRO A 139 18.13 22.28 -12.56
C PRO A 139 17.69 22.24 -11.09
N THR A 140 17.84 23.35 -10.39
CA THR A 140 17.84 23.38 -8.92
C THR A 140 16.44 23.34 -8.28
N ALA A 141 16.15 22.31 -7.47
CA ALA A 141 15.05 22.32 -6.50
C ALA A 141 15.29 23.38 -5.39
N PRO A 142 14.33 23.64 -4.48
CA PRO A 142 14.60 24.46 -3.29
C PRO A 142 15.73 23.86 -2.45
N ALA A 143 16.54 24.74 -1.85
CA ALA A 143 17.55 24.31 -0.89
C ALA A 143 16.89 23.63 0.31
N ILE A 144 17.38 22.46 0.69
CA ILE A 144 16.94 21.73 1.88
C ILE A 144 17.76 22.14 3.10
N THR A 145 17.17 22.00 4.28
CA THR A 145 17.82 22.39 5.54
C THR A 145 18.50 21.20 6.19
N ALA A 146 19.63 21.45 6.86
CA ALA A 146 20.25 20.46 7.73
C ALA A 146 19.37 20.15 8.95
N SER A 147 19.64 19.01 9.60
CA SER A 147 18.92 18.53 10.78
C SER A 147 17.41 18.31 10.57
N SER A 148 16.98 18.12 9.32
CA SER A 148 15.59 17.82 8.94
C SER A 148 15.54 16.69 7.93
N TRP A 149 14.55 15.81 8.07
CA TRP A 149 14.32 14.71 7.12
C TRP A 149 13.65 15.23 5.86
N HIS A 150 14.25 14.94 4.71
CA HIS A 150 13.70 15.19 3.38
C HIS A 150 13.70 13.89 2.58
N TYR A 151 12.63 13.65 1.81
CA TYR A 151 12.57 12.52 0.89
C TYR A 151 12.95 12.97 -0.51
N LEU A 152 14.06 12.46 -1.03
CA LEU A 152 14.59 12.83 -2.32
C LEU A 152 14.34 11.70 -3.32
N GLN A 153 13.79 12.04 -4.50
CA GLN A 153 13.65 11.07 -5.58
C GLN A 153 14.10 11.65 -6.92
N GLY A 154 14.79 10.83 -7.71
CA GLY A 154 15.14 11.09 -9.11
C GLY A 154 14.36 10.18 -10.03
N VAL A 155 13.70 10.73 -11.05
CA VAL A 155 12.86 9.96 -11.99
C VAL A 155 13.26 10.27 -13.43
N TYR A 156 13.55 9.23 -14.20
CA TYR A 156 13.77 9.32 -15.64
C TYR A 156 12.80 8.42 -16.39
N ASN A 157 12.02 9.00 -17.30
CA ASN A 157 10.96 8.29 -18.04
C ASN A 157 11.27 8.01 -19.52
N GLY A 158 12.53 8.20 -19.93
CA GLY A 158 12.96 7.99 -21.32
C GLY A 158 12.85 9.24 -22.20
N SER A 159 12.17 10.29 -21.73
CA SER A 159 12.03 11.57 -22.42
C SER A 159 12.30 12.79 -21.53
N SER A 160 12.30 12.60 -20.22
CA SER A 160 12.58 13.63 -19.22
C SER A 160 13.21 13.07 -17.96
N LEU A 161 14.05 13.88 -17.32
CA LEU A 161 14.64 13.62 -16.00
C LEU A 161 14.07 14.63 -15.01
N SER A 162 13.64 14.16 -13.84
CA SER A 162 13.02 14.96 -12.79
C SER A 162 13.61 14.72 -11.40
N THR A 163 13.67 15.77 -10.58
CA THR A 163 13.96 15.66 -9.14
C THR A 163 12.72 16.02 -8.33
N TYR A 164 12.42 15.20 -7.33
CA TYR A 164 11.35 15.39 -6.37
C TYR A 164 11.93 15.57 -4.97
N VAL A 165 11.32 16.47 -4.20
CA VAL A 165 11.63 16.69 -2.78
C VAL A 165 10.30 16.66 -2.04
N ASP A 166 10.21 15.79 -1.03
CA ASP A 166 9.04 15.63 -0.17
C ASP A 166 7.74 15.38 -0.96
N GLY A 167 7.85 14.55 -2.01
CA GLY A 167 6.73 14.17 -2.88
C GLY A 167 6.28 15.24 -3.88
N VAL A 168 6.98 16.38 -3.95
CA VAL A 168 6.70 17.47 -4.92
C VAL A 168 7.72 17.42 -6.06
N GLN A 169 7.22 17.42 -7.30
CA GLN A 169 8.08 17.52 -8.49
C GLN A 169 8.60 18.94 -8.61
N TYR A 170 9.90 19.08 -8.80
CA TYR A 170 10.52 20.36 -9.13
C TYR A 170 11.09 20.29 -10.54
N SER A 171 12.39 20.18 -10.62
CA SER A 171 13.14 20.38 -11.84
C SER A 171 12.89 19.26 -12.83
N ILE A 172 12.56 19.63 -14.07
CA ILE A 172 12.35 18.71 -15.19
C ILE A 172 13.20 19.20 -16.34
N ILE A 173 13.97 18.29 -16.94
CA ILE A 173 14.64 18.54 -18.22
C ILE A 173 14.20 17.50 -19.24
N ASN A 174 14.09 17.92 -20.49
CA ASN A 174 13.88 16.99 -21.60
C ASN A 174 15.23 16.37 -21.98
N THR A 175 15.30 15.05 -21.91
CA THR A 175 16.48 14.27 -22.29
C THR A 175 16.04 12.87 -22.65
N THR A 176 16.67 12.30 -23.67
CA THR A 176 16.48 10.90 -24.11
C THR A 176 17.73 10.05 -23.87
N GLN A 177 18.63 10.56 -23.02
CA GLN A 177 19.92 9.96 -22.75
C GLN A 177 19.78 8.94 -21.63
N ASN A 178 19.82 7.66 -22.00
CA ASN A 178 19.77 6.59 -21.02
C ASN A 178 21.11 6.50 -20.27
N PRO A 179 21.08 6.24 -18.96
CA PRO A 179 22.25 5.72 -18.26
C PRO A 179 22.64 4.36 -18.87
N THR A 180 23.94 4.07 -18.91
CA THR A 180 24.46 2.80 -19.47
C THR A 180 25.36 2.06 -18.50
N GLN A 181 25.55 2.61 -17.30
CA GLN A 181 26.57 2.17 -16.38
C GLN A 181 26.11 0.98 -15.53
N LEU A 182 26.99 -0.01 -15.38
CA LEU A 182 26.76 -1.25 -14.62
C LEU A 182 27.77 -1.42 -13.46
N THR A 183 28.43 -0.34 -13.05
CA THR A 183 29.34 -0.35 -11.90
C THR A 183 28.59 -0.62 -10.59
N PRO A 184 29.32 -0.96 -9.51
CA PRO A 184 28.73 -1.11 -8.19
C PRO A 184 27.81 0.07 -7.85
N PHE A 185 26.75 -0.20 -7.10
CA PHE A 185 25.88 0.86 -6.61
C PHE A 185 26.34 1.31 -5.23
N TYR A 186 26.41 2.62 -5.05
CA TYR A 186 26.97 3.27 -3.88
C TYR A 186 25.91 4.09 -3.16
N ILE A 187 25.95 4.03 -1.83
CA ILE A 187 25.14 4.86 -0.94
C ILE A 187 26.09 5.67 -0.07
N GLY A 188 25.92 6.99 -0.07
CA GLY A 188 26.70 7.93 0.74
C GLY A 188 28.07 8.32 0.17
N VAL A 189 28.37 7.97 -1.09
CA VAL A 189 29.57 8.43 -1.81
C VAL A 189 29.28 8.48 -3.31
N GLY A 190 30.00 9.34 -4.03
CA GLY A 190 29.94 9.38 -5.49
C GLY A 190 31.29 9.34 -6.18
N GLU A 191 31.30 9.86 -7.39
CA GLU A 191 32.38 9.78 -8.38
C GLU A 191 33.70 10.42 -7.90
N GLY A 192 34.84 9.95 -8.40
CA GLY A 192 36.16 10.53 -8.13
C GLY A 192 36.88 10.05 -6.86
N GLY A 193 36.53 8.88 -6.34
CA GLY A 193 37.42 8.07 -5.52
C GLY A 193 37.55 8.61 -4.11
N ASN A 194 36.43 8.65 -3.38
CA ASN A 194 36.35 9.07 -1.97
C ASN A 194 36.32 10.60 -1.76
N LYS A 195 35.70 11.37 -2.67
CA LYS A 195 35.65 12.85 -2.54
C LYS A 195 34.31 13.40 -2.08
N TYR A 196 33.21 12.89 -2.63
CA TYR A 196 31.86 13.45 -2.43
C TYR A 196 31.04 12.61 -1.45
N TYR A 197 31.55 12.46 -0.23
CA TYR A 197 30.88 11.71 0.82
C TYR A 197 29.70 12.47 1.41
N PHE A 198 28.67 11.71 1.74
CA PHE A 198 27.52 12.19 2.49
C PHE A 198 27.83 12.39 3.96
N ASP A 199 27.36 13.51 4.53
CA ASP A 199 27.52 13.86 5.94
C ASP A 199 26.14 14.06 6.57
N GLY A 200 25.63 13.02 7.22
CA GLY A 200 24.23 12.95 7.61
C GLY A 200 23.74 11.53 7.84
N ILE A 201 22.42 11.36 7.80
CA ILE A 201 21.74 10.07 7.91
C ILE A 201 21.00 9.81 6.59
N ILE A 202 21.13 8.60 6.05
CA ILE A 202 20.38 8.13 4.89
C ILE A 202 19.49 6.98 5.33
N ASP A 203 18.23 6.98 4.89
CA ASP A 203 17.25 5.95 5.17
C ASP A 203 16.43 5.56 3.92
N GLU A 204 15.91 4.34 3.88
CA GLU A 204 15.03 3.81 2.82
C GLU A 204 15.57 4.03 1.40
N ALA A 205 16.82 3.62 1.16
CA ALA A 205 17.43 3.73 -0.16
C ALA A 205 16.81 2.72 -1.15
N ARG A 206 16.31 3.19 -2.30
CA ARG A 206 15.63 2.34 -3.28
C ARG A 206 16.06 2.64 -4.71
N VAL A 207 16.01 1.60 -5.53
CA VAL A 207 16.21 1.66 -6.98
C VAL A 207 15.08 0.91 -7.66
N SER A 208 14.42 1.54 -8.64
CA SER A 208 13.41 0.94 -9.50
C SER A 208 13.78 1.16 -10.97
N SER A 209 13.55 0.14 -11.80
CA SER A 209 13.79 0.14 -13.25
C SER A 209 12.64 0.75 -14.06
N VAL A 210 11.70 1.43 -13.39
CA VAL A 210 10.62 2.16 -14.05
C VAL A 210 10.54 3.59 -13.53
N ALA A 211 10.02 4.48 -14.37
CA ALA A 211 9.66 5.83 -13.93
C ALA A 211 8.35 5.76 -13.14
N LYS A 212 8.42 6.02 -11.83
CA LYS A 212 7.23 6.14 -10.99
C LYS A 212 6.50 7.44 -11.33
N THR A 213 5.17 7.39 -11.30
CA THR A 213 4.33 8.57 -11.54
C THR A 213 4.45 9.56 -10.38
N SER A 214 4.14 10.83 -10.63
CA SER A 214 4.08 11.85 -9.56
C SER A 214 3.15 11.44 -8.41
N ASP A 215 2.04 10.79 -8.72
CA ASP A 215 1.09 10.30 -7.71
C ASP A 215 1.68 9.17 -6.88
N TRP A 216 2.42 8.25 -7.50
CA TRP A 216 3.13 7.19 -6.77
C TRP A 216 4.21 7.78 -5.85
N ILE A 217 5.01 8.69 -6.37
CA ILE A 217 6.06 9.40 -5.64
C ILE A 217 5.49 10.13 -4.41
N LYS A 218 4.36 10.83 -4.59
CA LYS A 218 3.67 11.49 -3.48
C LYS A 218 3.07 10.50 -2.50
N ALA A 219 2.47 9.41 -2.98
CA ALA A 219 1.94 8.36 -2.12
C ALA A 219 3.03 7.72 -1.26
N GLU A 220 4.19 7.41 -1.83
CA GLU A 220 5.35 6.88 -1.08
C GLU A 220 5.84 7.85 -0.01
N TYR A 221 5.97 9.14 -0.36
CA TYR A 221 6.33 10.18 0.60
C TYR A 221 5.34 10.23 1.76
N VAL A 222 4.04 10.38 1.49
CA VAL A 222 3.02 10.52 2.55
C VAL A 222 2.97 9.27 3.42
N ASN A 223 3.01 8.08 2.81
CA ASN A 223 3.00 6.81 3.52
C ASN A 223 4.21 6.66 4.47
N GLN A 224 5.41 7.04 4.03
CA GLN A 224 6.61 6.92 4.89
C GLN A 224 6.76 8.09 5.87
N ASN A 225 6.31 9.29 5.49
CA ASN A 225 6.44 10.47 6.33
C ASN A 225 5.52 10.41 7.56
N ASN A 226 4.30 9.91 7.36
CA ASN A 226 3.31 9.71 8.40
C ASN A 226 2.29 8.63 7.98
N ALA A 227 2.67 7.37 8.15
CA ALA A 227 1.86 6.20 7.79
C ALA A 227 0.45 6.23 8.41
N VAL A 228 0.32 6.77 9.63
CA VAL A 228 -0.96 6.87 10.34
C VAL A 228 -1.93 7.83 9.62
N SER A 229 -1.40 8.89 9.00
CA SER A 229 -2.21 9.82 8.20
C SER A 229 -2.46 9.34 6.76
N PHE A 230 -1.66 8.40 6.26
CA PHE A 230 -1.83 7.82 4.93
C PHE A 230 -3.08 6.94 4.85
N THR A 231 -3.37 6.20 5.92
CA THR A 231 -4.61 5.42 6.09
C THR A 231 -5.57 6.14 7.04
N TYR A 232 -6.10 7.29 6.62
CA TYR A 232 -7.22 7.89 7.33
C TYR A 232 -8.51 7.14 6.98
N VAL A 233 -8.90 6.20 7.85
CA VAL A 233 -10.30 5.79 7.94
C VAL A 233 -10.99 6.87 8.76
N GLY A 234 -11.77 7.72 8.11
CA GLY A 234 -12.51 8.76 8.82
C GLY A 234 -13.36 8.18 9.93
N SER A 235 -13.64 8.98 10.96
CA SER A 235 -14.66 8.60 11.93
C SER A 235 -15.91 8.24 11.15
N THR A 236 -16.46 7.05 11.39
CA THR A 236 -17.78 6.68 10.89
C THR A 236 -18.79 7.65 11.49
N THR A 237 -19.12 8.71 10.75
CA THR A 237 -20.26 9.55 11.07
C THR A 237 -21.50 8.83 10.57
N VAL A 238 -22.45 8.54 11.47
CA VAL A 238 -23.80 8.15 11.05
C VAL A 238 -24.37 9.31 10.24
N ASN A 239 -24.45 9.15 8.93
CA ASN A 239 -25.24 10.04 8.09
C ASN A 239 -26.69 9.62 8.26
N THR A 240 -27.38 10.20 9.25
CA THR A 240 -28.80 9.92 9.55
C THR A 240 -29.73 10.23 8.38
N THR A 241 -29.26 10.99 7.38
CA THR A 241 -29.97 11.24 6.11
C THR A 241 -29.75 10.15 5.05
N ASN A 242 -28.63 9.42 5.09
CA ASN A 242 -28.35 8.27 4.21
C ASN A 242 -28.54 6.90 4.88
N GLU A 243 -28.98 6.87 6.14
CA GLU A 243 -29.35 5.62 6.84
C GLU A 243 -30.50 4.88 6.15
N ALA A 244 -31.28 5.59 5.31
CA ALA A 244 -32.27 4.99 4.43
C ALA A 244 -31.69 4.38 3.13
N GLY A 245 -30.37 4.43 2.89
CA GLY A 245 -29.80 4.26 1.54
C GLY A 245 -28.51 3.42 1.38
N ILE A 246 -28.09 2.58 2.34
CA ILE A 246 -26.95 1.65 2.14
C ILE A 246 -27.32 0.19 2.45
N ASN A 247 -27.01 -0.68 1.48
CA ASN A 247 -27.30 -2.12 1.41
C ASN A 247 -26.67 -2.93 2.56
N GLY A 248 -27.52 -3.65 3.32
CA GLY A 248 -27.14 -4.72 4.26
C GLY A 248 -27.63 -4.55 5.70
N GLY A 249 -28.13 -3.37 6.11
CA GLY A 249 -28.26 -3.02 7.54
C GLY A 249 -29.63 -3.25 8.20
N LEU A 250 -30.70 -3.46 7.43
CA LEU A 250 -32.05 -3.54 7.99
C LEU A 250 -32.46 -4.98 8.26
N THR A 251 -32.80 -5.25 9.52
CA THR A 251 -33.34 -6.52 9.99
C THR A 251 -34.85 -6.45 10.05
N TYR A 252 -35.50 -7.33 9.29
CA TYR A 252 -36.95 -7.47 9.28
C TYR A 252 -37.32 -8.77 9.99
N THR A 253 -38.17 -8.64 11.02
CA THR A 253 -38.71 -9.79 11.74
C THR A 253 -40.07 -10.16 11.16
N TRP A 254 -40.21 -11.41 10.74
CA TRP A 254 -41.48 -11.97 10.30
C TRP A 254 -42.44 -12.09 11.49
N THR A 255 -43.65 -11.58 11.32
CA THR A 255 -44.73 -11.69 12.31
C THR A 255 -45.79 -12.70 11.89
N GLY A 256 -45.96 -12.93 10.58
CA GLY A 256 -47.02 -13.78 10.03
C GLY A 256 -48.41 -13.35 10.49
N ALA A 257 -48.61 -12.07 10.76
CA ALA A 257 -49.81 -11.56 11.43
C ALA A 257 -51.09 -11.72 10.59
N THR A 258 -50.97 -11.70 9.27
CA THR A 258 -52.13 -11.61 8.35
C THR A 258 -52.17 -12.69 7.28
N SER A 259 -51.01 -13.20 6.83
CA SER A 259 -50.94 -14.25 5.81
C SER A 259 -49.56 -14.92 5.79
N THR A 260 -49.37 -15.88 4.87
CA THR A 260 -48.07 -16.47 4.54
C THR A 260 -47.32 -15.72 3.44
N ASP A 261 -47.93 -14.69 2.83
CA ASP A 261 -47.36 -13.96 1.69
C ASP A 261 -46.29 -12.95 2.15
N PRO A 262 -45.02 -13.12 1.73
CA PRO A 262 -43.91 -12.27 2.14
C PRO A 262 -43.97 -10.87 1.53
N THR A 263 -44.85 -10.62 0.54
CA THR A 263 -45.05 -9.30 -0.10
C THR A 263 -46.00 -8.39 0.69
N VAL A 264 -46.63 -8.89 1.75
CA VAL A 264 -47.58 -8.15 2.57
C VAL A 264 -46.88 -7.48 3.75
N ALA A 265 -46.90 -6.15 3.80
CA ALA A 265 -46.17 -5.35 4.78
C ALA A 265 -46.57 -5.64 6.24
N THR A 266 -47.83 -5.97 6.51
CA THR A 266 -48.34 -6.29 7.87
C THR A 266 -47.76 -7.58 8.45
N ASN A 267 -47.10 -8.42 7.63
CA ASN A 267 -46.39 -9.61 8.11
C ASN A 267 -44.94 -9.30 8.55
N TRP A 268 -44.51 -8.04 8.53
CA TRP A 268 -43.12 -7.65 8.78
C TRP A 268 -43.01 -6.45 9.72
N ASN A 269 -42.06 -6.54 10.64
CA ASN A 269 -41.59 -5.40 11.41
C ASN A 269 -40.12 -5.13 11.07
N ASN A 270 -39.80 -3.90 10.71
CA ASN A 270 -38.42 -3.46 10.61
C ASN A 270 -37.87 -3.26 12.03
N THR A 271 -37.16 -4.29 12.49
CA THR A 271 -36.65 -4.37 13.85
C THR A 271 -35.47 -3.43 14.07
N THR A 272 -34.69 -3.15 13.02
CA THR A 272 -33.60 -2.17 13.09
C THR A 272 -34.16 -0.77 13.36
N LEU A 273 -35.26 -0.39 12.70
CA LEU A 273 -35.84 0.96 12.84
C LEU A 273 -36.96 1.06 13.88
N GLY A 274 -37.42 -0.05 14.45
CA GLY A 274 -38.56 -0.08 15.36
C GLY A 274 -39.92 0.20 14.68
N THR A 275 -40.01 0.02 13.37
CA THR A 275 -41.22 0.32 12.58
C THR A 275 -42.04 -0.95 12.35
N SER A 276 -43.33 -0.91 12.70
CA SER A 276 -44.26 -2.00 12.42
C SER A 276 -44.85 -1.93 11.02
N ASN A 277 -45.29 -3.07 10.49
CA ASN A 277 -45.97 -3.20 9.20
C ASN A 277 -45.16 -2.64 8.03
N GLN A 278 -43.86 -2.93 7.98
CA GLN A 278 -42.95 -2.46 6.93
C GLN A 278 -42.36 -3.62 6.16
N LEU A 279 -42.62 -3.64 4.85
CA LEU A 279 -42.13 -4.65 3.92
C LEU A 279 -40.60 -4.56 3.71
N PRO A 280 -39.84 -5.67 3.83
CA PRO A 280 -38.45 -5.72 3.38
C PRO A 280 -38.31 -5.58 1.86
N ALA A 281 -37.20 -4.98 1.42
CA ALA A 281 -36.77 -5.06 0.04
C ALA A 281 -36.05 -6.38 -0.22
N PHE A 282 -36.61 -7.23 -1.08
CA PHE A 282 -36.03 -8.53 -1.48
C PHE A 282 -34.99 -8.38 -2.60
N THR A 283 -34.08 -7.41 -2.46
CA THR A 283 -33.06 -7.03 -3.46
C THR A 283 -31.63 -7.40 -3.04
N GLY A 284 -31.46 -8.24 -2.02
CA GLY A 284 -30.16 -8.68 -1.50
C GLY A 284 -29.66 -7.88 -0.30
N THR A 285 -30.52 -7.06 0.30
CA THR A 285 -30.10 -5.93 1.16
C THR A 285 -30.69 -6.02 2.57
N ALA A 286 -31.77 -6.79 2.74
CA ALA A 286 -32.45 -7.03 4.00
C ALA A 286 -31.94 -8.30 4.68
N THR A 287 -31.84 -8.28 6.00
CA THR A 287 -31.69 -9.49 6.83
C THR A 287 -33.04 -9.90 7.35
N LEU A 288 -33.41 -11.16 7.18
CA LEU A 288 -34.69 -11.69 7.66
C LEU A 288 -34.50 -12.50 8.93
N LYS A 289 -35.35 -12.27 9.91
CA LYS A 289 -35.47 -13.09 11.13
C LYS A 289 -36.85 -13.71 11.19
N ILE A 290 -36.91 -15.03 11.21
CA ILE A 290 -38.16 -15.78 11.33
C ILE A 290 -38.19 -16.45 12.72
N PRO A 291 -39.00 -15.93 13.65
CA PRO A 291 -39.11 -16.47 15.00
C PRO A 291 -39.97 -17.73 15.04
N SER A 292 -39.88 -18.48 16.13
CA SER A 292 -40.69 -19.69 16.37
C SER A 292 -42.08 -19.35 16.90
N GLY A 293 -42.99 -20.32 16.91
CA GLY A 293 -44.30 -20.21 17.56
C GLY A 293 -45.34 -19.41 16.77
N LEU A 294 -45.11 -19.20 15.48
CA LEU A 294 -46.07 -18.55 14.59
C LEU A 294 -47.00 -19.57 13.95
N SER A 295 -48.25 -19.17 13.71
CA SER A 295 -49.24 -19.97 12.96
C SER A 295 -49.05 -19.90 11.44
N GLN A 296 -48.32 -18.88 10.96
CA GLN A 296 -48.10 -18.61 9.54
C GLN A 296 -46.61 -18.33 9.30
N TYR A 297 -45.99 -19.13 8.44
CA TYR A 297 -44.60 -18.96 8.01
C TYR A 297 -44.55 -18.50 6.54
N PRO A 298 -43.49 -17.78 6.13
CA PRO A 298 -43.42 -17.20 4.80
C PRO A 298 -43.34 -18.28 3.72
N VAL A 299 -44.10 -18.06 2.65
CA VAL A 299 -44.11 -18.87 1.42
C VAL A 299 -43.77 -17.95 0.25
N LEU A 300 -42.65 -18.17 -0.42
CA LEU A 300 -42.23 -17.31 -1.53
C LEU A 300 -43.25 -17.35 -2.68
N THR A 301 -43.46 -16.17 -3.27
CA THR A 301 -44.34 -15.95 -4.43
C THR A 301 -43.58 -15.52 -5.69
N ALA A 302 -42.28 -15.25 -5.54
CA ALA A 302 -41.32 -14.93 -6.58
C ALA A 302 -39.90 -15.22 -6.08
N ASP A 303 -38.92 -15.22 -6.99
CA ASP A 303 -37.50 -15.25 -6.62
C ASP A 303 -37.16 -14.05 -5.74
N ALA A 304 -36.35 -14.30 -4.71
CA ALA A 304 -36.04 -13.30 -3.69
C ALA A 304 -34.54 -13.27 -3.39
N SER A 305 -34.00 -12.07 -3.21
CA SER A 305 -32.63 -11.88 -2.74
C SER A 305 -32.62 -11.19 -1.39
N ILE A 306 -31.84 -11.71 -0.44
CA ILE A 306 -31.67 -11.15 0.90
C ILE A 306 -30.20 -11.17 1.29
N TYR A 307 -29.83 -10.37 2.29
CA TYR A 307 -28.47 -10.34 2.80
C TYR A 307 -28.20 -11.51 3.75
N GLY A 308 -29.05 -11.70 4.76
CA GLY A 308 -28.91 -12.78 5.74
C GLY A 308 -30.25 -13.38 6.15
N LEU A 309 -30.23 -14.62 6.63
CA LEU A 309 -31.42 -15.32 7.12
C LEU A 309 -31.16 -15.90 8.50
N THR A 310 -32.07 -15.68 9.44
CA THR A 310 -32.08 -16.35 10.75
C THR A 310 -33.39 -17.11 10.93
N LEU A 311 -33.29 -18.41 11.20
CA LEU A 311 -34.41 -19.29 11.49
C LEU A 311 -34.34 -19.77 12.95
N ALA A 312 -35.38 -19.48 13.72
CA ALA A 312 -35.56 -20.05 15.04
C ALA A 312 -35.91 -21.56 14.95
N SER A 313 -35.67 -22.32 16.03
CA SER A 313 -36.05 -23.73 16.10
C SER A 313 -37.57 -23.87 15.95
N GLY A 314 -38.01 -24.73 15.01
CA GLY A 314 -39.43 -24.89 14.68
C GLY A 314 -40.01 -23.79 13.78
N ALA A 315 -39.20 -22.84 13.31
CA ALA A 315 -39.58 -21.89 12.26
C ALA A 315 -39.31 -22.44 10.86
N SER A 316 -40.02 -21.95 9.86
CA SER A 316 -39.76 -22.33 8.47
C SER A 316 -39.88 -21.18 7.47
N ILE A 317 -39.30 -21.38 6.29
CA ILE A 317 -39.58 -20.63 5.07
C ILE A 317 -39.78 -21.64 3.93
N ASN A 318 -40.85 -21.48 3.15
CA ASN A 318 -41.14 -22.34 2.01
C ASN A 318 -40.80 -21.61 0.70
N LEU A 319 -39.91 -22.22 -0.10
CA LEU A 319 -39.41 -21.66 -1.34
C LEU A 319 -40.41 -21.78 -2.49
N ASN A 320 -41.35 -22.74 -2.42
CA ASN A 320 -42.51 -22.84 -3.31
C ASN A 320 -42.22 -22.71 -4.82
N GLY A 321 -41.06 -23.20 -5.30
CA GLY A 321 -40.67 -23.15 -6.71
C GLY A 321 -39.83 -21.97 -7.11
N HIS A 322 -39.39 -21.18 -6.14
CA HIS A 322 -38.59 -20.00 -6.33
C HIS A 322 -37.19 -20.17 -5.77
N THR A 323 -36.29 -19.31 -6.24
CA THR A 323 -34.92 -19.23 -5.72
C THR A 323 -34.84 -18.16 -4.64
N LEU A 324 -34.33 -18.56 -3.46
CA LEU A 324 -33.86 -17.64 -2.43
C LEU A 324 -32.35 -17.49 -2.53
N SER A 325 -31.89 -16.27 -2.78
CA SER A 325 -30.47 -15.92 -2.80
C SER A 325 -30.09 -15.20 -1.52
N VAL A 326 -29.15 -15.75 -0.74
CA VAL A 326 -28.68 -15.19 0.53
C VAL A 326 -27.24 -14.72 0.39
N GLY A 327 -27.01 -13.42 0.44
CA GLY A 327 -25.70 -12.81 0.21
C GLY A 327 -24.65 -13.09 1.29
N CYS A 328 -25.06 -13.53 2.48
CA CYS A 328 -24.24 -13.78 3.66
C CYS A 328 -24.69 -15.06 4.38
N ASN A 329 -24.70 -15.05 5.72
CA ASN A 329 -24.90 -16.25 6.53
C ASN A 329 -26.38 -16.64 6.68
N ILE A 330 -26.61 -17.95 6.79
CA ILE A 330 -27.89 -18.52 7.21
C ILE A 330 -27.70 -19.10 8.62
N TYR A 331 -28.26 -18.43 9.61
CA TYR A 331 -28.26 -18.90 11.00
C TYR A 331 -29.50 -19.75 11.25
N ASN A 332 -29.34 -21.07 11.13
CA ASN A 332 -30.40 -22.02 11.46
C ASN A 332 -30.18 -22.59 12.87
N SER A 333 -30.97 -22.13 13.84
CA SER A 333 -30.97 -22.75 15.16
C SER A 333 -31.63 -24.14 15.10
N SER A 334 -30.95 -25.15 15.66
CA SER A 334 -31.28 -26.58 15.52
C SER A 334 -32.80 -26.84 15.50
N GLY A 335 -33.35 -27.14 14.32
CA GLY A 335 -34.78 -27.39 14.10
C GLY A 335 -35.53 -26.39 13.20
N GLY A 336 -34.90 -25.30 12.72
CA GLY A 336 -35.48 -24.46 11.66
C GLY A 336 -35.42 -25.13 10.28
N GLN A 337 -36.35 -24.83 9.39
CA GLN A 337 -36.51 -25.52 8.10
C GLN A 337 -36.57 -24.56 6.90
N ILE A 338 -35.79 -24.85 5.86
CA ILE A 338 -35.99 -24.29 4.51
C ILE A 338 -36.67 -25.37 3.68
N LEU A 339 -37.92 -25.15 3.32
CA LEU A 339 -38.77 -26.13 2.66
C LEU A 339 -38.77 -25.89 1.14
N TYR A 340 -38.50 -26.92 0.35
CA TYR A 340 -38.48 -26.85 -1.11
C TYR A 340 -39.91 -26.94 -1.73
N GLY A 341 -40.95 -27.06 -0.90
CA GLY A 341 -42.31 -27.32 -1.36
C GLY A 341 -42.45 -28.68 -2.06
N SER A 342 -43.51 -28.84 -2.86
CA SER A 342 -43.76 -30.06 -3.66
C SER A 342 -43.20 -29.99 -5.09
N ASN A 343 -42.28 -29.06 -5.35
CA ASN A 343 -41.74 -28.84 -6.69
C ASN A 343 -40.20 -28.88 -6.67
N THR A 344 -39.62 -29.30 -7.79
CA THR A 344 -38.17 -29.44 -7.96
C THR A 344 -37.51 -28.16 -8.47
N ALA A 345 -38.27 -27.07 -8.62
CA ALA A 345 -37.79 -25.78 -9.12
C ALA A 345 -37.24 -24.87 -8.00
N SER A 346 -37.54 -25.18 -6.73
CA SER A 346 -37.03 -24.43 -5.58
C SER A 346 -35.50 -24.44 -5.51
N GLY A 347 -34.91 -23.27 -5.31
CA GLY A 347 -33.46 -23.08 -5.23
C GLY A 347 -33.05 -22.30 -3.98
N LEU A 348 -31.91 -22.66 -3.39
CA LEU A 348 -31.25 -21.86 -2.37
C LEU A 348 -29.82 -21.60 -2.85
N THR A 349 -29.44 -20.33 -3.00
CA THR A 349 -28.06 -19.93 -3.24
C THR A 349 -27.57 -19.14 -2.03
N TRP A 350 -26.36 -19.41 -1.55
CA TRP A 350 -25.81 -18.69 -0.40
C TRP A 350 -24.29 -18.52 -0.51
N ASN A 351 -23.77 -17.36 -0.05
CA ASN A 351 -22.36 -16.98 -0.16
C ASN A 351 -21.67 -16.79 1.22
N GLY A 352 -22.17 -17.43 2.27
CA GLY A 352 -21.73 -17.28 3.67
C GLY A 352 -21.28 -18.58 4.34
N SER A 353 -21.14 -18.58 5.67
CA SER A 353 -20.86 -19.76 6.49
C SER A 353 -22.11 -20.46 6.99
#